data_AF-A0A7M2QX57-F1
#
_entry.id   AF-A0A7M2QX57-F1
#
_cell.length_a   1.000
_cell.length_b   1.000
_cell.length_c   1.000
_cell.angle_alpha   90.00
_cell.angle_beta   90.00
_cell.angle_gamma   90.00
#
_symmetry.space_group_name_H-M   'P 1'
#
loop_
_entity.id
_entity.type
_entity.pdbx_description
1 polymer ?
#
loop_
_entity_poly.entity_id
_entity_poly.type
_entity_poly.pdbx_seq_one_letter_code
_entity_poly.pdbx_strand_id
1 'polypeptide(L)' 'MTKKQFFNVLVGLVIPFIGIIGGVILFRHSEFFVLGFPILYFWMFLWFILTSICISFSWYFFDRKEFG' A
#
# COMPACT_ATOMS: atom_id res chain seq x y z
N MET A 1 -22.50 3.19 8.09
CA MET A 1 -21.30 2.87 7.28
C MET A 1 -21.70 1.91 6.16
N THR A 2 -21.72 2.35 4.91
CA THR A 2 -22.14 1.51 3.77
C THR A 2 -21.14 0.37 3.55
N LYS A 3 -21.60 -0.86 3.29
CA LYS A 3 -20.75 -2.07 3.12
C LYS A 3 -19.57 -1.87 2.15
N LYS A 4 -19.73 -1.04 1.12
CA LYS A 4 -18.67 -0.69 0.15
C LYS A 4 -17.50 0.10 0.77
N GLN A 5 -17.74 0.91 1.81
CA GLN A 5 -16.69 1.70 2.47
C GLN A 5 -15.79 0.84 3.33
N PHE A 6 -16.39 -0.08 4.09
CA PHE A 6 -15.63 -1.04 4.88
C PHE A 6 -14.72 -1.90 3.98
N PHE A 7 -15.22 -2.34 2.83
CA PHE A 7 -14.41 -3.06 1.85
C PHE A 7 -13.24 -2.23 1.31
N ASN A 8 -13.46 -0.96 0.95
CA ASN A 8 -12.38 -0.11 0.45
C ASN A 8 -11.28 0.12 1.50
N VAL A 9 -11.66 0.35 2.77
CA VAL A 9 -10.69 0.53 3.86
C VAL A 9 -9.94 -0.77 4.14
N LEU A 10 -10.66 -1.90 4.18
CA LEU A 10 -10.05 -3.21 4.41
C LEU A 10 -9.08 -3.57 3.28
N VAL A 11 -9.45 -3.30 2.03
CA VAL A 11 -8.58 -3.47 0.86
C VAL A 11 -7.37 -2.51 0.96
N GLY A 12 -7.57 -1.24 1.31
CA GLY A 12 -6.49 -0.26 1.49
C GLY A 12 -5.51 -0.57 2.63
N LEU A 13 -5.88 -1.42 3.59
CA LEU A 13 -5.03 -1.85 4.71
C LEU A 13 -4.42 -3.24 4.47
N VAL A 14 -5.19 -4.16 3.90
CA VAL A 14 -4.75 -5.55 3.62
C VAL A 14 -3.79 -5.59 2.45
N ILE A 15 -4.01 -4.76 1.41
CA ILE A 15 -3.09 -4.64 0.28
C ILE A 15 -1.66 -4.28 0.73
N PRO A 16 -1.41 -3.22 1.54
CA PRO A 16 -0.07 -2.91 2.04
C PRO A 16 0.54 -4.00 2.90
N PHE A 17 -0.27 -4.68 3.70
CA PHE A 17 0.24 -5.76 4.53
C PHE A 17 0.75 -6.95 3.72
N ILE A 18 -0.06 -7.43 2.77
CA ILE A 18 0.32 -8.51 1.83
C ILE A 18 1.51 -8.05 0.98
N GLY A 19 1.53 -6.77 0.63
CA GLY A 19 2.58 -6.13 -0.11
C GLY A 19 3.98 -6.21 0.46
N ILE A 20 4.11 -5.81 1.71
CA ILE A 20 5.36 -5.84 2.46
C ILE A 20 5.81 -7.29 2.63
N ILE A 21 4.90 -8.17 3.06
CA ILE A 21 5.21 -9.61 3.24
C ILE A 21 5.63 -10.24 1.92
N GLY A 22 4.93 -9.94 0.82
CA GLY A 22 5.26 -10.41 -0.51
C GLY A 22 6.65 -9.95 -0.94
N GLY A 23 7.00 -8.69 -0.70
CA GLY A 23 8.35 -8.18 -0.94
C GLY A 23 9.41 -8.93 -0.17
N VAL A 24 9.19 -9.14 1.13
CA VAL A 24 10.12 -9.88 1.98
C VAL A 24 10.28 -11.32 1.50
N ILE A 25 9.20 -12.02 1.14
CA ILE A 25 9.26 -13.42 0.69
C ILE A 25 9.94 -13.53 -0.68
N LEU A 26 9.54 -12.69 -1.64
CA LEU A 26 10.05 -12.72 -3.02
C LEU A 26 11.52 -12.31 -3.08
N PHE A 27 11.93 -11.31 -2.31
CA PHE A 27 13.29 -10.77 -2.34
C PHE A 27 14.20 -11.32 -1.24
N ARG A 28 13.75 -12.27 -0.42
CA ARG A 28 14.55 -12.85 0.69
C ARG A 28 15.88 -13.47 0.25
N HIS A 29 15.93 -13.98 -0.97
CA HIS A 29 17.12 -14.59 -1.58
C HIS A 29 17.62 -13.81 -2.80
N SER A 30 17.07 -12.63 -3.02
CA SER A 30 17.38 -11.84 -4.19
C SER A 30 18.66 -11.04 -3.96
N GLU A 31 19.73 -11.38 -4.67
CA GLU A 31 20.96 -10.60 -4.75
C GLU A 31 20.86 -9.45 -5.78
N PHE A 32 19.65 -9.13 -6.26
CA PHE A 32 19.45 -8.04 -7.18
C PHE A 32 19.66 -6.69 -6.48
N PHE A 33 20.66 -5.95 -6.98
CA PHE A 33 20.92 -4.57 -6.60
C PHE A 33 20.39 -3.63 -7.67
N VAL A 34 19.60 -2.64 -7.27
CA VAL A 34 19.18 -1.52 -8.11
C VAL A 34 19.99 -0.30 -7.69
N LEU A 35 20.77 0.26 -8.63
CA LEU A 35 21.62 1.43 -8.38
C LEU A 35 22.61 1.26 -7.20
N GLY A 36 23.02 0.01 -6.91
CA GLY A 36 23.91 -0.32 -5.79
C GLY A 36 23.21 -0.60 -4.46
N PHE A 37 21.86 -0.52 -4.40
CA PHE A 37 21.07 -0.84 -3.22
C PHE A 37 20.23 -2.10 -3.41
N PRO A 38 19.96 -2.90 -2.37
CA PRO A 38 19.08 -4.06 -2.48
C PRO A 38 17.70 -3.71 -3.05
N ILE A 39 17.21 -4.51 -3.99
CA ILE A 39 15.88 -4.38 -4.64
C ILE A 39 14.73 -4.24 -3.63
N LEU A 40 14.89 -4.80 -2.43
CA LEU A 40 13.92 -4.74 -1.34
C LEU A 40 13.61 -3.28 -0.91
N TYR A 41 14.59 -2.37 -0.99
CA TYR A 41 14.37 -0.95 -0.73
C TYR A 41 13.49 -0.30 -1.80
N PHE A 42 13.72 -0.62 -3.08
CA PHE A 42 12.89 -0.13 -4.18
C PHE A 42 11.43 -0.60 -4.02
N TRP A 43 11.25 -1.87 -3.63
CA TRP A 43 9.93 -2.41 -3.33
C TRP A 43 9.24 -1.68 -2.17
N MET A 44 9.96 -1.35 -1.09
CA MET A 44 9.41 -0.55 0.00
C MET A 44 8.97 0.84 -0.46
N PHE A 45 9.75 1.51 -1.31
CA PHE A 45 9.35 2.81 -1.87
C PHE A 45 8.07 2.72 -2.71
N LEU A 46 7.92 1.66 -3.51
CA LEU A 46 6.68 1.39 -4.25
C LEU A 46 5.48 1.27 -3.30
N TRP A 47 5.65 0.56 -2.17
CA TRP A 47 4.64 0.42 -1.14
C TRP A 47 4.29 1.72 -0.44
N PHE A 48 5.25 2.63 -0.29
CA PHE A 48 5.01 3.95 0.27
C PHE A 48 4.06 4.76 -0.61
N ILE A 49 4.29 4.76 -1.92
CA ILE A 49 3.42 5.43 -2.90
C ILE A 49 2.02 4.80 -2.85
N LEU A 50 1.93 3.46 -2.86
CA LEU A 50 0.65 2.77 -2.85
C LEU A 50 -0.17 3.06 -1.59
N THR A 51 0.49 3.14 -0.43
CA THR A 51 -0.14 3.49 0.85
C THR A 51 -0.63 4.93 0.85
N SER A 52 0.18 5.86 0.33
CA SER A 52 -0.21 7.26 0.18
C SER A 52 -1.45 7.40 -0.73
N ILE A 53 -1.48 6.68 -1.85
CA ILE A 53 -2.66 6.60 -2.73
C ILE A 53 -3.87 6.03 -1.98
N CYS A 54 -3.71 4.94 -1.20
CA CYS A 54 -4.80 4.37 -0.41
C CYS A 54 -5.39 5.40 0.58
N ILE A 55 -4.53 6.17 1.25
CA ILE A 55 -4.95 7.24 2.17
C ILE A 55 -5.64 8.37 1.41
N SER A 56 -5.06 8.85 0.30
CA SER A 56 -5.68 9.88 -0.54
C SER A 56 -7.04 9.45 -1.10
N PHE A 57 -7.18 8.19 -1.54
CA PHE A 57 -8.45 7.63 -1.96
C PHE A 57 -9.44 7.53 -0.79
N SER A 58 -8.98 7.12 0.40
CA SER A 58 -9.80 7.11 1.60
C SER A 58 -10.35 8.49 1.91
N TRP A 59 -9.50 9.52 1.85
CA TRP A 59 -9.90 10.92 2.03
C TRP A 59 -10.91 11.36 0.97
N TYR A 60 -10.61 11.18 -0.32
CA TYR A 60 -11.50 11.60 -1.41
C TYR A 60 -12.89 10.94 -1.33
N PHE A 61 -12.97 9.71 -0.84
CA PHE A 61 -14.21 8.96 -0.77
C PHE A 61 -14.99 9.18 0.54
N PHE A 62 -14.28 9.43 1.66
CA PHE A 62 -14.88 9.55 2.99
C PHE A 62 -15.17 11.01 3.38
N ASP A 63 -14.29 11.95 3.04
CA ASP A 63 -14.39 13.37 3.41
C ASP A 63 -15.54 14.11 2.69
N ARG A 64 -15.99 13.62 1.53
CA ARG A 64 -17.17 14.16 0.83
C ARG A 64 -18.50 13.94 1.56
N LYS A 65 -18.52 13.35 2.75
CA LYS A 65 -19.74 13.08 3.51
C LYS A 65 -19.87 13.86 4.82
N GLU A 66 -18.86 14.61 5.24
CA GLU A 66 -18.90 15.33 6.53
C GLU A 66 -19.19 16.85 6.39
N PHE A 67 -19.39 17.36 5.17
CA PHE A 67 -19.76 18.76 4.92
C PHE A 67 -21.14 18.92 4.23
N GLY A 68 -22.15 18.20 4.72
CA GLY A 68 -23.56 18.34 4.30
C GLY A 68 -24.46 18.65 5.48
#